data_AF-A0A0N7I634-F1
#
_entry.id   AF-A0A0N7I634-F1
#
_cell.length_a   1.000
_cell.length_b   1.000
_cell.length_c   1.000
_cell.angle_alpha   90.00
_cell.angle_beta   90.00
_cell.angle_gamma   90.00
#
_symmetry.space_group_name_H-M   'P 1'
#
loop_
_entity.id
_entity.type
_entity.pdbx_description
1 polymer ?
#
loop_
_entity_poly.entity_id
_entity_poly.type
_entity_poly.pdbx_seq_one_letter_code
_entity_poly.pdbx_strand_id
1 'polypeptide(L)'
;LLCFVIPAWIPCYFWGENPWYSWYVASITRYTVALHFTWLVNSAAHIWGNRPYDKNIGATDNKAVAICAFGEGWHNYHHVFPWDYKAAELGNYSTNLSTALIDFAAKHGLAYDLKTVS
;
A
#
# COMPACT_ATOMS: atom_id res chain seq x y z
N LEU A 1 20.66 -1.97 6.64
CA LEU A 1 21.07 -2.89 5.54
C LEU A 1 20.02 -2.95 4.42
N LEU A 2 18.82 -3.50 4.66
CA LEU A 2 17.79 -3.72 3.63
C LEU A 2 17.18 -2.45 3.02
N CYS A 3 17.02 -1.37 3.79
CA CYS A 3 16.34 -0.16 3.30
C CYS A 3 17.24 0.78 2.47
N PHE A 4 18.54 0.82 2.80
CA PHE A 4 19.48 1.82 2.26
C PHE A 4 20.68 1.18 1.56
N VAL A 5 21.42 0.32 2.25
CA VAL A 5 22.69 -0.21 1.71
C VAL A 5 22.46 -1.16 0.53
N ILE A 6 21.53 -2.12 0.66
CA ILE A 6 21.25 -3.08 -0.43
C ILE A 6 20.65 -2.37 -1.66
N PRO A 7 19.63 -1.48 -1.52
CA PRO A 7 19.10 -0.75 -2.66
C PRO A 7 20.11 0.20 -3.33
N ALA A 8 21.06 0.78 -2.58
CA ALA A 8 22.15 1.56 -3.17
C ALA A 8 23.19 0.67 -3.89
N TRP A 9 23.46 -0.53 -3.36
CA TRP A 9 24.51 -1.40 -3.89
C TRP A 9 24.08 -2.14 -5.17
N ILE A 10 22.82 -2.61 -5.25
CA ILE A 10 22.32 -3.39 -6.40
C ILE A 10 22.56 -2.66 -7.74
N PRO A 11 22.17 -1.38 -7.93
CA PRO A 11 22.37 -0.70 -9.20
C PRO A 11 23.85 -0.53 -9.58
N CYS A 12 24.70 -0.24 -8.60
CA CYS A 12 26.13 -0.11 -8.82
C CYS A 12 26.76 -1.44 -9.24
N TYR A 13 26.32 -2.55 -8.65
CA TYR A 13 26.88 -3.87 -8.91
C TYR A 13 26.39 -4.48 -10.24
N PHE A 14 25.08 -4.43 -10.51
CA PHE A 14 24.50 -5.17 -11.64
C PHE A 14 24.52 -4.41 -12.97
N TRP A 15 24.51 -3.08 -12.97
CA TRP A 15 24.52 -2.29 -14.20
C TRP A 15 25.44 -1.06 -14.15
N GLY A 16 26.37 -1.01 -13.18
CA GLY A 16 27.43 -0.01 -13.14
C GLY A 16 26.97 1.42 -12.83
N GLU A 17 25.84 1.57 -12.14
CA GLU A 17 25.29 2.89 -11.79
C GLU A 17 26.25 3.71 -10.91
N ASN A 18 26.22 5.04 -11.06
CA ASN A 18 26.99 5.94 -10.21
C ASN A 18 26.56 5.80 -8.73
N PRO A 19 27.50 5.60 -7.78
CA PRO A 19 27.16 5.43 -6.36
C PRO A 19 26.33 6.57 -5.76
N TRP A 20 26.55 7.81 -6.21
CA TRP A 20 25.78 8.95 -5.73
C TRP A 20 24.34 8.93 -6.23
N TYR A 21 24.13 8.62 -7.51
CA TYR A 21 22.78 8.52 -8.08
C TYR A 21 22.03 7.34 -7.47
N SER A 22 22.69 6.20 -7.31
CA SER A 22 22.11 5.04 -6.65
C SER A 22 21.72 5.32 -5.20
N TRP A 23 22.59 5.99 -4.43
CA TRP A 23 22.27 6.40 -3.06
C TRP A 23 21.05 7.32 -3.00
N TYR A 24 21.05 8.42 -3.75
CA TYR A 24 19.96 9.40 -3.65
C TYR A 24 18.65 8.89 -4.26
N VAL A 25 18.67 8.16 -5.38
CA VAL A 25 17.44 7.72 -6.06
C VAL A 25 16.93 6.40 -5.49
N ALA A 26 17.73 5.34 -5.56
CA ALA A 26 17.29 3.99 -5.19
C ALA A 26 17.13 3.80 -3.68
N SER A 27 17.78 4.64 -2.86
CA SER A 27 17.66 4.59 -1.40
C SER A 27 16.83 5.75 -0.85
N ILE A 28 17.31 6.98 -0.95
CA ILE A 28 16.68 8.13 -0.27
C ILE A 28 15.32 8.47 -0.89
N THR A 29 15.26 8.78 -2.18
CA THR A 29 14.01 9.15 -2.86
C THR A 29 12.98 8.02 -2.81
N ARG A 30 13.39 6.78 -3.12
CA ARG A 30 12.52 5.60 -2.99
C ARG A 30 11.89 5.51 -1.60
N TYR A 31 12.69 5.65 -0.54
CA TYR A 31 12.21 5.56 0.84
C TYR A 31 11.29 6.73 1.19
N THR A 32 11.66 7.96 0.82
CA THR A 32 10.83 9.15 1.03
C THR A 32 9.48 9.03 0.35
N VAL A 33 9.43 8.58 -0.91
CA VAL A 33 8.16 8.38 -1.63
C VAL A 33 7.30 7.32 -0.95
N ALA A 34 7.90 6.20 -0.55
CA ALA A 34 7.19 5.15 0.19
C ALA A 34 6.56 5.67 1.49
N LEU A 35 7.32 6.46 2.28
CA LEU A 35 6.81 7.10 3.48
C LEU A 35 5.63 8.02 3.21
N HIS A 36 5.73 8.86 2.17
CA HIS A 36 4.64 9.78 1.84
C HIS A 36 3.38 9.03 1.41
N PHE A 37 3.50 7.95 0.61
CA PHE A 37 2.35 7.13 0.25
C PHE A 37 1.71 6.47 1.47
N THR A 38 2.50 5.97 2.43
CA THR A 38 1.97 5.47 3.70
C THR A 38 1.29 6.58 4.52
N TRP A 39 1.88 7.76 4.60
CA TRP A 39 1.32 8.88 5.36
C TRP A 39 0.07 9.49 4.72
N LEU A 40 -0.12 9.34 3.41
CA LEU A 40 -1.38 9.70 2.74
C LEU A 40 -2.57 8.91 3.28
N VAL A 41 -2.38 7.67 3.73
CA VAL A 41 -3.45 6.89 4.39
C VAL A 41 -3.90 7.57 5.69
N ASN A 42 -2.95 8.07 6.49
CA ASN A 42 -3.25 8.75 7.75
C ASN A 42 -3.71 10.21 7.58
N SER A 43 -3.53 10.80 6.39
CA SER A 43 -3.86 12.21 6.12
C SER A 43 -4.96 12.32 5.08
N ALA A 44 -4.62 12.18 3.81
CA ALA A 44 -5.57 12.33 2.71
C ALA A 44 -6.79 11.40 2.84
N ALA A 45 -6.61 10.14 3.25
CA ALA A 45 -7.73 9.20 3.44
C ALA A 45 -8.57 9.47 4.70
N HIS A 46 -8.27 10.51 5.50
CA HIS A 46 -9.10 11.00 6.59
C HIS A 46 -9.73 12.37 6.31
N ILE A 47 -9.40 13.01 5.17
CA ILE A 47 -9.84 14.37 4.85
C ILE A 47 -10.60 14.40 3.52
N TRP A 48 -10.10 13.71 2.49
CA TRP A 48 -10.61 13.81 1.13
C TRP A 48 -11.04 12.44 0.60
N GLY A 49 -12.35 12.29 0.37
CA GLY A 49 -12.93 11.08 -0.21
C GLY A 49 -14.41 10.93 0.15
N ASN A 50 -14.96 9.75 -0.12
CA ASN A 50 -16.35 9.42 0.20
C ASN A 50 -16.45 8.64 1.52
N ARG A 51 -17.63 8.64 2.16
CA ARG A 51 -17.89 7.84 3.36
C ARG A 51 -19.12 6.94 3.19
N PRO A 52 -19.05 5.92 2.34
CA PRO A 52 -20.23 5.10 2.01
C PRO A 52 -20.67 4.14 3.13
N TYR A 53 -19.77 3.77 4.06
CA TYR A 53 -20.06 2.80 5.12
C TYR A 53 -20.41 3.45 6.45
N ASP A 54 -19.59 4.39 6.94
CA ASP A 54 -19.92 5.19 8.12
C ASP A 54 -19.56 6.66 7.89
N LYS A 55 -20.59 7.50 7.84
CA LYS A 55 -20.47 8.95 7.64
C LYS A 55 -20.03 9.71 8.91
N ASN A 56 -20.05 9.07 10.07
CA ASN A 56 -19.75 9.70 11.36
C ASN A 56 -18.27 9.63 11.74
N ILE A 57 -17.47 8.81 11.05
CA ILE A 57 -16.02 8.71 11.25
C ILE A 57 -15.25 9.63 10.29
N GLY A 58 -14.01 9.96 10.64
CA GLY A 58 -13.15 10.80 9.79
C GLY A 58 -12.68 10.09 8.52
N ALA A 59 -12.48 8.76 8.57
CA ALA A 59 -11.94 7.97 7.47
C ALA A 59 -12.82 8.04 6.22
N THR A 60 -12.19 8.11 5.06
CA THR A 60 -12.81 8.26 3.73
C THR A 60 -12.19 7.29 2.74
N ASP A 61 -12.99 6.82 1.79
CA ASP A 61 -12.50 6.08 0.64
C ASP A 61 -11.90 7.04 -0.39
N ASN A 62 -10.63 6.81 -0.72
CA ASN A 62 -9.86 7.60 -1.67
C ASN A 62 -9.11 6.68 -2.65
N LYS A 63 -9.61 6.63 -3.89
CA LYS A 63 -9.06 5.78 -4.95
C LYS A 63 -7.60 6.11 -5.31
N ALA A 64 -7.20 7.38 -5.26
CA ALA A 64 -5.81 7.76 -5.55
C ALA A 64 -4.85 7.24 -4.47
N VAL A 65 -5.24 7.35 -3.20
CA VAL A 65 -4.51 6.74 -2.08
C VAL A 65 -4.49 5.22 -2.23
N ALA A 66 -5.59 4.59 -2.66
CA ALA A 66 -5.64 3.14 -2.86
C ALA A 66 -4.62 2.67 -3.91
N ILE A 67 -4.43 3.42 -5.00
CA ILE A 67 -3.43 3.09 -6.02
C ILE A 67 -2.01 3.28 -5.47
N CYS A 68 -1.71 4.44 -4.87
CA CYS A 68 -0.34 4.76 -4.41
C CYS A 68 0.10 3.94 -3.19
N ALA A 69 -0.84 3.57 -2.31
CA ALA A 69 -0.61 2.77 -1.12
C ALA A 69 -1.04 1.29 -1.30
N PHE A 70 -1.11 0.81 -2.54
CA PHE A 70 -1.32 -0.60 -2.90
C PHE A 70 -2.62 -1.27 -2.40
N GLY A 71 -3.63 -0.50 -2.01
CA GLY A 71 -4.93 -1.00 -1.57
C GLY A 71 -5.50 -0.27 -0.37
N GLU A 72 -4.64 0.41 0.41
CA GLU A 72 -5.00 0.96 1.73
C GLU A 72 -5.85 2.24 1.70
N GLY A 73 -6.32 2.67 0.53
CA GLY A 73 -7.12 3.88 0.36
C GLY A 73 -8.62 3.70 0.54
N TRP A 74 -9.12 2.46 0.64
CA TRP A 74 -10.52 2.16 0.97
C TRP A 74 -10.77 2.30 2.48
N HIS A 75 -10.40 3.47 3.01
CA HIS A 75 -10.19 3.66 4.43
C HIS A 75 -11.49 3.78 5.22
N ASN A 76 -12.58 4.26 4.61
CA ASN A 76 -13.88 4.24 5.29
C ASN A 76 -14.34 2.79 5.51
N TYR A 77 -14.19 1.94 4.49
CA TYR A 77 -14.46 0.51 4.64
C TYR A 77 -13.57 -0.13 5.71
N HIS A 78 -12.26 0.07 5.63
CA HIS A 78 -11.30 -0.51 6.55
C HIS A 78 -11.60 -0.18 8.02
N HIS A 79 -11.97 1.08 8.32
CA HIS A 79 -12.31 1.47 9.69
C HIS A 79 -13.62 0.86 10.19
N VAL A 80 -14.59 0.61 9.31
CA VAL A 80 -15.86 -0.02 9.67
C VAL A 80 -15.71 -1.53 9.82
N PHE A 81 -14.88 -2.16 8.98
CA PHE A 81 -14.67 -3.60 8.93
C PHE A 81 -13.17 -3.96 9.03
N PRO A 82 -12.51 -3.68 10.17
CA PRO A 82 -11.06 -3.83 10.31
C PRO A 82 -10.57 -5.30 10.26
N TRP A 83 -11.48 -6.27 10.24
CA TRP A 83 -11.17 -7.70 10.15
C TRP A 83 -11.21 -8.25 8.72
N ASP A 84 -11.69 -7.49 7.73
CA ASP A 84 -11.68 -7.94 6.34
C ASP A 84 -10.25 -7.94 5.78
N TYR A 85 -9.77 -9.09 5.30
CA TYR A 85 -8.41 -9.24 4.80
C TYR A 85 -8.10 -8.35 3.59
N LYS A 86 -9.12 -7.95 2.82
CA LYS A 86 -8.97 -7.10 1.63
C LYS A 86 -8.84 -5.63 2.00
N ALA A 87 -9.28 -5.25 3.20
CA ALA A 87 -9.49 -3.86 3.61
C ALA A 87 -10.36 -3.04 2.63
N ALA A 88 -11.17 -3.69 1.80
CA ALA A 88 -12.01 -3.05 0.79
C ALA A 88 -13.20 -3.94 0.39
N GLU A 89 -14.37 -3.34 0.18
CA GLU A 89 -15.47 -3.98 -0.56
C GLU A 89 -15.24 -3.85 -2.08
N LEU A 90 -14.94 -2.63 -2.50
CA LEU A 90 -14.77 -2.23 -3.89
C LEU A 90 -13.29 -2.09 -4.21
N GLY A 91 -12.82 -2.84 -5.20
CA GLY A 91 -11.44 -2.76 -5.64
C GLY A 91 -11.04 -4.02 -6.37
N ASN A 92 -10.86 -3.91 -7.69
CA ASN A 92 -10.19 -4.95 -8.44
C ASN A 92 -8.69 -4.92 -8.11
N TYR A 93 -7.94 -5.91 -8.56
CA TYR A 93 -6.49 -5.96 -8.37
C TYR A 93 -5.72 -4.74 -8.90
N SER A 94 -6.33 -3.90 -9.75
CA SER A 94 -5.75 -2.62 -10.20
C SER A 94 -5.72 -1.52 -9.15
N THR A 95 -6.54 -1.63 -8.09
CA THR A 95 -6.62 -0.64 -6.99
C THR A 95 -6.39 -1.28 -5.62
N ASN A 96 -6.09 -2.57 -5.58
CA ASN A 96 -5.80 -3.32 -4.37
C ASN A 96 -4.83 -4.46 -4.68
N LEU A 97 -3.55 -4.10 -4.84
CA LEU A 97 -2.49 -5.05 -5.17
C LEU A 97 -2.15 -5.94 -3.97
N SER A 98 -2.31 -5.43 -2.75
CA SER A 98 -2.17 -6.21 -1.51
C SER A 98 -3.09 -7.43 -1.52
N THR A 99 -4.37 -7.25 -1.85
CA THR A 99 -5.32 -8.37 -1.98
C THR A 99 -4.89 -9.35 -3.06
N ALA A 100 -4.45 -8.87 -4.23
CA ALA A 100 -3.98 -9.74 -5.30
C ALA A 100 -2.80 -10.63 -4.88
N LEU A 101 -1.88 -10.08 -4.09
CA LEU A 101 -0.74 -10.82 -3.55
C LEU A 101 -1.19 -11.86 -2.51
N ILE A 102 -2.12 -11.50 -1.61
CA ILE A 102 -2.67 -12.42 -0.61
C ILE A 102 -3.43 -13.56 -1.28
N ASP A 103 -4.27 -13.26 -2.28
CA ASP A 103 -5.01 -14.28 -3.04
C ASP A 103 -4.07 -15.21 -3.79
N PHE A 104 -2.99 -14.67 -4.38
CA PHE A 104 -1.95 -15.49 -5.00
C PHE A 104 -1.26 -16.41 -3.98
N ALA A 105 -0.93 -15.90 -2.80
CA ALA A 105 -0.36 -16.70 -1.71
C ALA A 105 -1.33 -17.79 -1.25
N ALA A 106 -2.63 -17.46 -1.11
CA ALA A 106 -3.66 -18.40 -0.72
C ALA A 106 -3.88 -19.51 -1.75
N LYS A 107 -3.82 -19.18 -3.04
CA LYS A 107 -3.84 -20.16 -4.13
C LYS A 107 -2.71 -21.20 -4.03
N HIS A 108 -1.56 -20.81 -3.48
CA HIS A 108 -0.41 -21.70 -3.26
C HIS A 108 -0.37 -22.31 -1.86
N GLY A 109 -1.43 -22.13 -1.04
CA GLY A 109 -1.48 -22.64 0.33
C GLY A 109 -0.58 -21.92 1.33
N LEU A 110 -0.02 -20.76 0.96
CA LEU A 110 0.83 -19.94 1.84
C LEU A 110 0.02 -19.04 2.78
N ALA A 111 -1.24 -18.77 2.43
CA ALA A 111 -2.21 -18.05 3.26
C ALA A 111 -3.53 -18.81 3.31
N TYR A 112 -4.25 -18.72 4.42
CA TYR A 112 -5.51 -19.42 4.67
C TYR A 112 -6.35 -18.65 5.68
N ASP A 113 -7.61 -19.07 5.89
CA ASP A 113 -8.57 -18.42 6.79
C ASP A 113 -8.77 -16.92 6.49
N LEU A 114 -8.84 -16.57 5.20
CA LEU A 114 -9.04 -15.20 4.76
C LEU A 114 -10.46 -14.73 5.12
N LYS A 115 -10.54 -13.82 6.10
CA LYS A 115 -11.82 -13.30 6.62
C LYS A 115 -12.36 -12.20 5.72
N THR A 116 -13.61 -12.32 5.30
CA THR A 116 -14.30 -11.27 4.57
C THR A 116 -15.66 -10.96 5.16
N VAL A 117 -16.12 -9.72 5.02
CA VAL A 117 -17.45 -9.27 5.43
C VAL A 117 -18.50 -9.88 4.50
N SER A 118 -19.61 -10.34 5.09
CA SER A 118 -20.78 -10.91 4.42
C SER A 118 -21.90 -9.90 4.24
#